data_AF-A0A366JC37-F1
#
_entry.id   AF-A0A366JC37-F1
#
_cell.length_a   1.000
_cell.length_b   1.000
_cell.length_c   1.000
_cell.angle_alpha   90.00
_cell.angle_beta   90.00
_cell.angle_gamma   90.00
#
_symmetry.space_group_name_H-M   'P 1'
#
loop_
_entity.id
_entity.type
_entity.pdbx_description
1 polymer ?
#
loop_
_entity_poly.entity_id
_entity_poly.type
_entity_poly.pdbx_seq_one_letter_code
_entity_poly.pdbx_strand_id
1 'polypeptide(L)'
;MKMIVEVIGRVDQGYSNPYECLDESGNSFIVKGLPRSSQVNEWICANLAKAFGLPIADYELLEIPEELYLELDFDTRFDLGCGPIFGSKKI
;
A
#
# COMPACT_ATOMS: atom_id res chain seq x y z
N MET A 1 13.77 1.36 1.36
CA MET A 1 12.31 1.22 1.41
C MET A 1 11.75 2.62 1.47
N LYS A 2 10.75 2.95 0.64
CA LYS A 2 10.19 4.30 0.62
C LYS A 2 9.19 4.50 1.75
N MET A 3 9.18 5.69 2.30
CA MET A 3 8.29 6.08 3.39
C MET A 3 7.02 6.69 2.81
N ILE A 4 5.86 6.24 3.29
CA ILE A 4 4.61 6.97 3.08
C ILE A 4 4.64 8.22 3.96
N VAL A 5 4.29 9.37 3.37
CA VAL A 5 4.20 10.65 4.07
C VAL A 5 2.78 11.17 4.16
N GLU A 6 1.85 10.64 3.34
CA GLU A 6 0.46 11.07 3.33
C GLU A 6 -0.48 9.91 2.96
N VAL A 7 -1.60 9.80 3.66
CA VAL A 7 -2.73 8.93 3.31
C VAL A 7 -3.85 9.82 2.77
N ILE A 8 -4.09 9.76 1.47
CA ILE A 8 -5.12 10.59 0.80
C ILE A 8 -6.52 10.12 1.20
N GLY A 9 -6.71 8.81 1.31
CA GLY A 9 -7.99 8.22 1.70
C GLY A 9 -8.25 6.88 1.01
N ARG A 10 -9.47 6.38 1.17
CA ARG A 10 -9.90 5.15 0.49
C ARG A 10 -10.15 5.42 -0.99
N VAL A 11 -9.86 4.40 -1.80
CA VAL A 11 -10.17 4.41 -3.22
C VAL A 11 -11.57 3.85 -3.41
N ASP A 12 -12.46 4.62 -4.06
CA ASP A 12 -13.84 4.21 -4.33
C ASP A 12 -13.95 2.97 -5.24
N GLN A 13 -12.87 2.68 -5.99
CA GLN A 13 -12.78 1.54 -6.89
C GLN A 13 -11.87 0.45 -6.33
N GLY A 14 -12.41 -0.77 -6.21
CA GLY A 14 -11.67 -1.96 -5.80
C GLY A 14 -12.42 -2.76 -4.74
N TYR A 15 -12.44 -4.08 -4.88
CA TYR A 15 -13.19 -4.96 -3.97
C TYR A 15 -12.64 -4.96 -2.54
N SER A 16 -11.36 -4.61 -2.35
CA SER A 16 -10.69 -4.67 -1.05
C SER A 16 -10.56 -3.33 -0.33
N ASN A 17 -11.31 -2.29 -0.73
CA ASN A 17 -11.28 -0.96 -0.13
C ASN A 17 -9.85 -0.43 0.14
N PRO A 18 -8.96 -0.42 -0.86
CA PRO A 18 -7.57 0.00 -0.67
C PRO A 18 -7.47 1.50 -0.40
N TYR A 19 -6.29 1.93 0.03
CA TYR A 19 -5.98 3.34 0.27
C TYR A 19 -5.09 3.89 -0.83
N GLU A 20 -5.23 5.18 -1.12
CA GLU A 20 -4.23 5.93 -1.88
C GLU A 20 -3.27 6.63 -0.91
N CYS A 21 -1.97 6.47 -1.14
CA CYS A 21 -0.92 7.03 -0.31
C CYS A 21 0.17 7.67 -1.18
N LEU A 22 0.84 8.69 -0.63
CA LEU A 22 1.98 9.34 -1.29
C LEU A 22 3.28 9.01 -0.56
N ASP A 23 4.35 8.82 -1.34
CA ASP A 23 5.71 8.81 -0.80
C ASP A 23 6.32 10.22 -0.70
N GLU A 24 7.52 10.29 -0.12
CA GLU A 24 8.30 11.53 0.03
C GLU A 24 8.60 12.26 -1.30
N SER A 25 8.52 11.56 -2.44
CA SER A 25 8.76 12.11 -3.77
C SER A 25 7.46 12.50 -4.48
N GLY A 26 6.30 12.38 -3.81
CA GLY A 26 4.98 12.65 -4.39
C GLY A 26 4.48 11.56 -5.32
N ASN A 27 5.08 10.36 -5.33
CA ASN A 27 4.56 9.24 -6.10
C ASN A 27 3.32 8.67 -5.40
N SER A 28 2.26 8.41 -6.16
CA SER A 28 1.02 7.82 -5.66
C SER A 28 1.03 6.29 -5.74
N PHE A 29 0.59 5.66 -4.65
CA PHE A 29 0.46 4.22 -4.50
C PHE A 29 -0.94 3.84 -4.05
N ILE A 30 -1.46 2.76 -4.64
CA ILE A 30 -2.64 2.04 -4.14
C ILE A 30 -2.14 0.97 -3.18
N VAL A 31 -2.49 1.13 -1.90
CA VAL A 31 -1.92 0.41 -0.77
C VAL A 31 -2.93 -0.58 -0.20
N LYS A 32 -2.49 -1.81 0.04
CA LYS A 32 -3.30 -2.87 0.62
C LYS A 32 -3.24 -2.82 2.15
N GLY A 33 -4.37 -2.59 2.80
CA GLY A 33 -4.50 -2.69 4.26
C GLY A 33 -4.27 -4.10 4.81
N LEU A 34 -4.38 -4.22 6.13
CA LEU A 34 -4.36 -5.44 6.90
C LEU A 34 -5.49 -6.41 6.46
N PRO A 35 -5.34 -7.72 6.72
CA PRO A 35 -4.27 -8.37 7.49
C PRO A 35 -2.96 -8.55 6.72
N ARG A 36 -1.83 -8.74 7.44
CA ARG A 36 -0.49 -8.96 6.84
C ARG A 36 -0.43 -10.14 5.88
N SER A 37 -1.20 -11.20 6.13
CA SER A 37 -1.30 -12.35 5.21
C SER A 37 -1.80 -11.96 3.82
N SER A 38 -2.73 -11.00 3.75
CA SER A 38 -3.25 -10.46 2.48
C SER A 38 -2.15 -9.72 1.71
N GLN A 39 -1.38 -8.87 2.38
CA GLN A 39 -0.26 -8.13 1.78
C GLN A 39 0.85 -9.07 1.29
N VAL A 40 1.15 -10.13 2.04
CA VAL A 40 2.10 -11.17 1.61
C VAL A 40 1.62 -11.87 0.34
N ASN A 41 0.33 -12.18 0.25
CA ASN A 41 -0.24 -12.79 -0.96
C ASN A 41 -0.10 -11.84 -2.16
N GLU A 42 -0.40 -10.55 -2.00
CA GLU A 42 -0.20 -9.54 -3.07
C GLU A 42 1.27 -9.50 -3.51
N TRP A 43 2.21 -9.45 -2.56
CA TRP A 43 3.63 -9.44 -2.86
C TRP A 43 4.06 -10.69 -3.65
N ILE A 44 3.65 -11.88 -3.22
CA ILE A 44 3.97 -13.14 -3.91
C ILE A 44 3.35 -13.16 -5.32
N CYS A 45 2.06 -12.84 -5.43
CA CYS A 45 1.35 -12.81 -6.71
C CYS A 45 1.95 -11.80 -7.69
N ALA A 46 2.33 -10.61 -7.21
CA ALA A 46 2.94 -9.59 -8.05
C ALA A 46 4.32 -10.03 -8.58
N ASN A 47 5.12 -10.71 -7.73
CA ASN A 47 6.38 -11.31 -8.15
C ASN A 47 6.18 -12.45 -9.17
N LEU A 48 5.20 -13.32 -8.95
CA LEU A 48 4.87 -14.38 -9.91
C LEU A 48 4.38 -13.81 -11.25
N ALA A 49 3.48 -12.83 -11.24
CA ALA A 49 2.98 -12.18 -12.44
C ALA A 49 4.11 -11.54 -13.25
N LYS A 50 5.03 -10.84 -12.57
CA LYS A 50 6.23 -10.28 -13.19
C LYS A 50 7.13 -11.37 -13.78
N ALA A 51 7.36 -12.47 -13.05
CA ALA A 51 8.17 -13.60 -13.52
C ALA A 51 7.55 -14.29 -14.76
N PHE A 52 6.22 -14.31 -14.86
CA PHE A 52 5.50 -14.82 -16.03
C PHE A 52 5.36 -13.80 -17.17
N GLY A 53 5.90 -12.57 -17.01
CA GLY A 53 5.79 -11.53 -18.03
C GLY A 53 4.37 -10.99 -18.24
N LEU A 54 3.50 -11.13 -17.24
CA LEU A 54 2.15 -10.58 -17.29
C LEU A 54 2.21 -9.04 -17.16
N PRO A 55 1.29 -8.31 -17.82
CA PRO A 55 1.16 -6.88 -17.60
C PRO A 55 0.67 -6.63 -16.16
N ILE A 56 1.52 -6.02 -15.35
CA ILE A 56 1.24 -5.65 -13.97
C ILE A 56 1.81 -4.25 -13.70
N ALA A 57 1.13 -3.46 -12.88
CA ALA A 57 1.64 -2.17 -12.42
C ALA A 57 2.96 -2.34 -11.66
N ASP A 58 3.80 -1.30 -11.64
CA ASP A 58 4.94 -1.26 -10.73
C ASP A 58 4.47 -1.44 -9.28
N TYR A 59 5.20 -2.22 -8.48
CA TYR A 59 4.88 -2.47 -7.09
C TYR A 59 6.12 -2.45 -6.20
N GLU A 60 5.93 -2.12 -4.93
CA GLU A 60 6.99 -2.02 -3.94
C GLU A 60 6.45 -2.36 -2.55
N LEU A 61 7.36 -2.72 -1.63
CA LEU A 61 7.08 -2.65 -0.21
C LEU A 61 7.42 -1.23 0.26
N LEU A 62 6.43 -0.58 0.85
CA LEU A 62 6.51 0.77 1.43
C LEU A 62 6.51 0.64 2.96
N GLU A 63 6.80 1.73 3.66
CA GLU A 63 6.71 1.81 5.12
C GLU A 63 5.64 2.82 5.53
N ILE A 64 4.73 2.44 6.42
CA ILE A 64 3.95 3.39 7.21
C ILE A 64 4.78 3.72 8.47
N PRO A 65 5.43 4.90 8.56
CA PRO A 65 6.20 5.27 9.75
C PRO A 65 5.30 5.38 10.98
N GLU A 66 5.89 5.17 12.16
CA GLU A 66 5.17 5.28 13.44
C GLU A 66 4.59 6.67 13.64
N GLU A 67 5.32 7.73 13.23
CA GLU A 67 4.86 9.11 13.35
C GLU A 67 3.57 9.34 12.55
N LEU A 68 3.56 8.96 11.27
CA LEU A 68 2.35 9.05 10.45
C LEU A 68 1.24 8.17 11.02
N TYR A 69 1.57 6.94 11.42
CA TYR A 69 0.61 6.02 12.00
C TYR A 69 -0.11 6.62 13.21
N LEU A 70 0.59 7.34 14.09
CA LEU A 70 -0.01 7.93 15.28
C LEU A 70 -0.92 9.13 14.98
N GLU A 71 -0.71 9.82 13.86
CA GLU A 71 -1.50 10.98 13.42
C GLU A 71 -2.79 10.61 12.70
N LEU A 72 -2.89 9.40 12.16
CA LEU A 72 -4.07 8.91 11.45
C LEU A 72 -5.28 8.71 12.39
N ASP A 73 -6.49 8.79 11.82
CA ASP A 73 -7.72 8.49 12.55
C ASP A 73 -7.79 7.00 12.96
N PHE A 74 -8.72 6.65 13.86
CA PHE A 74 -8.82 5.27 14.37
C PHE A 74 -9.06 4.24 13.27
N ASP A 75 -9.97 4.52 12.32
CA ASP A 75 -10.36 3.55 11.30
C ASP A 75 -9.21 3.32 10.31
N THR A 76 -8.55 4.41 9.88
CA THR A 76 -7.39 4.31 8.98
C THR A 76 -6.20 3.61 9.62
N ARG A 77 -5.93 3.85 10.91
CA ARG A 77 -4.89 3.12 11.66
C ARG A 77 -5.21 1.64 11.77
N PHE A 78 -6.44 1.31 12.12
CA PHE A 78 -6.88 -0.07 12.27
C PHE A 78 -6.75 -0.84 10.95
N ASP A 79 -7.03 -0.18 9.83
CA ASP A 79 -6.97 -0.79 8.51
C ASP A 79 -5.56 -0.90 7.93
N LEU A 80 -4.71 0.14 8.02
CA LEU A 80 -3.37 0.12 7.42
C LEU A 80 -2.32 -0.58 8.30
N GLY A 81 -2.41 -0.36 9.62
CA GLY A 81 -1.35 -0.72 10.56
C GLY A 81 -0.06 0.10 10.39
N CYS A 82 0.91 -0.15 11.27
CA CYS A 82 2.24 0.47 11.24
C CYS A 82 3.27 -0.49 10.62
N GLY A 83 4.27 0.05 9.92
CA GLY A 83 5.37 -0.72 9.34
C GLY A 83 5.17 -1.10 7.87
N PRO A 84 5.78 -2.22 7.39
CA PRO A 84 5.83 -2.53 5.97
C PRO A 84 4.46 -2.79 5.37
N ILE A 85 4.24 -2.28 4.16
CA ILE A 85 2.95 -2.40 3.46
C ILE A 85 3.14 -2.57 1.96
N PHE A 86 2.27 -3.38 1.34
CA PHE A 86 2.29 -3.57 -0.12
C PHE A 86 1.61 -2.39 -0.81
N GLY A 87 2.26 -1.83 -1.82
CA GLY A 87 1.67 -0.80 -2.69
C GLY A 87 2.00 -1.02 -4.16
N SER A 88 1.01 -0.78 -5.03
CA SER A 88 1.21 -0.66 -6.48
C SER A 88 1.14 0.80 -6.90
N LYS A 89 2.05 1.25 -7.76
CA LYS A 89 2.03 2.63 -8.26
C LYS A 89 0.75 2.90 -9.05
N LYS A 90 0.15 4.05 -8.79
CA LYS A 90 -0.96 4.59 -9.57
C LYS A 90 -0.41 5.23 -10.86
N ILE A 91 -1.04 4.95 -12.00
CA ILE A 91 -0.68 5.46 -13.33
C ILE A 91 -1.61 6.61 -13.70
#